data_AF-A0A2P2BPB4-F1
#
_entry.id   AF-A0A2P2BPB4-F1
#
_cell.length_a   1.000
_cell.length_b   1.000
_cell.length_c   1.000
_cell.angle_alpha   90.00
_cell.angle_beta   90.00
_cell.angle_gamma   90.00
#
_symmetry.space_group_name_H-M   'P 1'
#
loop_
_entity.id
_entity.type
_entity.pdbx_description
1 polymer ?
#
loop_
_entity_poly.entity_id
_entity_poly.type
_entity_poly.pdbx_seq_one_letter_code
_entity_poly.pdbx_strand_id
1 'polypeptide(L)'
;MEEISNYFSIIFKVFISLSSIFILFYGVSIILKAKYNKPKNKGHTRGYTRNSLMIDDRSNVDTKKVKENIRQIENSSISSKEKTMQYDNGDVYKGEIKDGKREGFGICIYMNKDRYEGLWKDDKMHGIGKYTYHDKGSYSGDFKENKIEGIGTYTYKNKDIYKGYFKDGKRHGKGILYCKDGSKYNGMWKDNLKHGQGRLIDVNMQIYEGDFVEGKKNGQGRYEFVDGSKYNGEFKDNIYHGHGCYIDKYGNIYEGQYKYGLKKGKGMMKYRNGEIYEGEFKDDIINGRGRYTYKDKSTYEGEFKEGKKHGVGTYTCELYKYVGEFKEDKKGKVGTYYLSNNIILEVIIEENIITQGVYICNENKRYLHNIDVSEINEKYLLNNIENYLENDKEQNHIITSKIYN
;
A
#
# COMPACT_ATOMS: atom_id res chain seq x y z
N MET A 1 28.50 58.96 11.16
CA MET A 1 27.16 59.16 10.54
C MET A 1 27.07 58.50 9.16
N GLU A 2 28.12 58.58 8.31
CA GLU A 2 28.13 57.92 6.98
C GLU A 2 28.13 56.38 7.03
N GLU A 3 28.82 55.76 7.98
CA GLU A 3 28.88 54.29 8.07
C GLU A 3 27.54 53.64 8.44
N ILE A 4 26.75 54.29 9.29
CA ILE A 4 25.41 53.82 9.68
C ILE A 4 24.43 53.95 8.50
N SER A 5 24.53 55.04 7.73
CA SER A 5 23.75 55.27 6.51
C SER A 5 24.02 54.18 5.45
N ASN A 6 25.29 53.80 5.28
CA ASN A 6 25.67 52.73 4.36
C ASN A 6 25.15 51.35 4.80
N TYR A 7 25.16 51.07 6.11
CA TYR A 7 24.62 49.81 6.65
C TYR A 7 23.10 49.69 6.42
N PHE A 8 22.33 50.75 6.67
CA PHE A 8 20.89 50.76 6.39
C PHE A 8 20.58 50.70 4.89
N SER A 9 21.39 51.34 4.03
CA SER A 9 21.24 51.27 2.56
C SER A 9 21.43 49.84 2.04
N ILE A 10 22.40 49.09 2.59
CA ILE A 10 22.65 47.69 2.22
C ILE A 10 21.49 46.79 2.69
N ILE A 11 21.01 46.96 3.92
CA ILE A 11 19.85 46.19 4.43
C ILE A 11 18.59 46.48 3.61
N PHE A 12 18.35 47.74 3.24
CA PHE A 12 17.18 48.11 2.43
C PHE A 12 17.25 47.53 1.01
N LYS A 13 18.45 47.47 0.41
CA LYS A 13 18.68 46.82 -0.90
C LYS A 13 18.45 45.30 -0.84
N VAL A 14 18.80 44.65 0.27
CA VAL A 14 18.53 43.21 0.50
C VAL A 14 17.04 42.94 0.74
N PHE A 15 16.31 43.84 1.38
CA PHE A 15 14.85 43.71 1.55
C PHE A 15 14.07 43.95 0.24
N ILE A 16 14.56 44.83 -0.64
CA ILE A 16 13.96 45.08 -1.97
C ILE A 16 14.22 43.90 -2.93
N SER A 17 15.35 43.21 -2.82
CA SER A 17 15.62 42.00 -3.64
C SER A 17 14.84 40.76 -3.18
N LEU A 18 14.53 40.63 -1.88
CA LEU A 18 13.73 39.53 -1.35
C LEU A 18 12.21 39.70 -1.61
N SER A 19 11.72 40.95 -1.67
CA SER A 19 10.30 41.24 -1.96
C SER A 19 9.95 41.14 -3.45
N SER A 20 10.92 41.37 -4.35
CA SER A 20 10.73 41.25 -5.81
C SER A 20 10.67 39.78 -6.29
N ILE A 21 11.31 38.85 -5.58
CA ILE A 21 11.19 37.40 -5.85
C ILE A 21 9.81 36.86 -5.43
N PHE A 22 9.21 37.41 -4.36
CA PHE A 22 7.87 37.00 -3.90
C PHE A 22 6.73 37.43 -4.84
N ILE A 23 6.89 38.55 -5.55
CA ILE A 23 5.90 39.06 -6.51
C ILE A 23 5.94 38.27 -7.84
N LEU A 24 7.11 37.76 -8.24
CA LEU A 24 7.24 36.89 -9.43
C LEU A 24 6.57 35.51 -9.24
N PHE A 25 6.61 34.91 -8.04
CA PHE A 25 5.94 33.62 -7.77
C PHE A 25 4.41 33.73 -7.69
N TYR A 26 3.87 34.87 -7.24
CA TYR A 26 2.42 35.11 -7.21
C TYR A 26 1.85 35.42 -8.61
N GLY A 27 2.60 36.11 -9.47
CA GLY A 27 2.21 36.40 -10.86
C GLY A 27 2.11 35.15 -11.75
N VAL A 28 3.05 34.20 -11.61
CA VAL A 28 3.04 32.94 -12.41
C VAL A 28 1.87 32.02 -12.02
N SER A 29 1.44 32.04 -10.75
CA SER A 29 0.28 31.25 -10.28
C SER A 29 -1.07 31.79 -10.80
N ILE A 30 -1.16 33.08 -11.11
CA ILE A 30 -2.38 33.70 -11.66
C ILE A 30 -2.48 33.48 -13.18
N ILE A 31 -1.35 33.53 -13.90
CA ILE A 31 -1.32 33.28 -15.35
C ILE A 31 -1.59 31.81 -15.69
N LEU A 32 -1.19 30.87 -14.83
CA LEU A 32 -1.52 29.44 -15.01
C LEU A 32 -2.99 29.09 -14.69
N LYS A 33 -3.70 29.93 -13.91
CA LYS A 33 -5.13 29.74 -13.59
C LYS A 33 -6.08 30.28 -14.66
N ALA A 34 -5.62 31.16 -15.55
CA ALA A 34 -6.47 31.80 -16.57
C ALA A 34 -6.52 31.08 -17.94
N LYS A 35 -5.67 30.06 -18.17
CA LYS A 35 -5.59 29.35 -19.46
C LYS A 35 -6.46 28.09 -19.58
N TYR A 36 -7.31 27.79 -18.60
CA TYR A 36 -8.08 26.53 -18.53
C TYR A 36 -9.60 26.69 -18.61
N ASN A 37 -10.11 27.67 -19.37
CA ASN A 37 -11.54 27.77 -19.68
C ASN A 37 -11.77 27.98 -21.19
N LYS A 38 -12.13 26.91 -21.91
CA LYS A 38 -13.00 26.90 -23.12
C LYS A 38 -13.46 25.45 -23.44
N PRO A 39 -14.57 25.24 -24.18
CA PRO A 39 -15.59 24.24 -23.85
C PRO A 39 -15.44 22.88 -24.56
N LYS A 40 -16.11 21.87 -23.98
CA LYS A 40 -16.17 20.47 -24.43
C LYS A 40 -16.82 20.32 -25.81
N ASN A 41 -16.19 19.55 -26.70
CA ASN A 41 -16.85 18.85 -27.80
C ASN A 41 -16.78 17.32 -27.57
N LYS A 42 -17.90 16.64 -27.88
CA LYS A 42 -18.17 15.21 -27.61
C LYS A 42 -17.40 14.30 -28.58
N GLY A 43 -16.78 13.24 -28.06
CA GLY A 43 -16.26 12.10 -28.81
C GLY A 43 -15.95 10.95 -27.86
N HIS A 44 -16.58 9.79 -28.09
CA HIS A 44 -16.49 8.60 -27.24
C HIS A 44 -15.14 7.86 -27.39
N THR A 45 -14.47 7.57 -26.28
CA THR A 45 -13.72 6.30 -26.07
C THR A 45 -13.57 6.04 -24.56
N ARG A 46 -13.87 4.79 -24.16
CA ARG A 46 -13.83 4.27 -22.78
C ARG A 46 -12.37 4.14 -22.31
N GLY A 47 -12.03 4.71 -21.16
CA GLY A 47 -10.71 4.57 -20.53
C GLY A 47 -10.71 5.07 -19.09
N TYR A 48 -10.41 4.14 -18.17
CA TYR A 48 -10.03 4.26 -16.76
C TYR A 48 -9.98 5.68 -16.14
N THR A 49 -10.93 5.94 -15.23
CA THR A 49 -10.94 7.14 -14.38
C THR A 49 -9.79 7.14 -13.39
N ARG A 50 -8.90 8.10 -13.63
CA ARG A 50 -7.91 8.68 -12.72
C ARG A 50 -8.66 9.28 -11.51
N ASN A 51 -8.83 8.52 -10.44
CA ASN A 51 -9.27 9.07 -9.17
C ASN A 51 -8.12 9.89 -8.56
N SER A 52 -8.23 11.20 -8.79
CA SER A 52 -7.63 12.23 -7.94
C SER A 52 -7.91 11.89 -6.48
N LEU A 53 -6.86 11.93 -5.66
CA LEU A 53 -6.92 11.91 -4.20
C LEU A 53 -7.76 13.11 -3.72
N MET A 54 -9.08 12.95 -3.74
CA MET A 54 -9.95 13.70 -2.85
C MET A 54 -9.84 13.03 -1.49
N ILE A 55 -9.37 13.79 -0.50
CA ILE A 55 -9.59 13.52 0.91
C ILE A 55 -11.11 13.57 1.09
N ASP A 56 -11.76 12.44 0.85
CA ASP A 56 -13.17 12.31 1.15
C ASP A 56 -13.27 12.06 2.65
N ASP A 57 -13.27 13.16 3.41
CA ASP A 57 -13.61 13.23 4.84
C ASP A 57 -15.13 12.93 5.04
N ARG A 58 -15.71 12.06 4.19
CA ARG A 58 -17.14 11.70 4.13
C ARG A 58 -17.52 10.51 5.00
N SER A 59 -16.73 10.21 6.03
CA SER A 59 -17.24 9.47 7.19
C SER A 59 -17.52 10.48 8.29
N ASN A 60 -18.68 11.13 8.19
CA ASN A 60 -19.26 11.92 9.27
C ASN A 60 -19.45 11.01 10.49
N VAL A 61 -18.44 10.92 11.37
CA VAL A 61 -18.74 11.03 12.80
C VAL A 61 -19.66 12.23 12.92
N ASP A 62 -20.69 12.13 13.73
CA ASP A 62 -21.69 13.18 13.91
C ASP A 62 -21.07 14.38 14.65
N THR A 63 -20.06 14.98 14.03
CA THR A 63 -19.24 16.08 14.53
C THR A 63 -20.09 17.31 14.72
N LYS A 64 -21.23 17.39 14.03
CA LYS A 64 -22.29 18.35 14.29
C LYS A 64 -22.87 18.14 15.68
N LYS A 65 -23.32 16.93 16.03
CA LYS A 65 -23.81 16.61 17.37
C LYS A 65 -22.74 16.78 18.46
N VAL A 66 -21.47 16.41 18.18
CA VAL A 66 -20.36 16.70 19.11
C VAL A 66 -20.23 18.20 19.36
N LYS A 67 -20.26 19.02 18.31
CA LYS A 67 -20.18 20.49 18.43
C LYS A 67 -21.41 21.08 19.13
N GLU A 68 -22.60 20.53 18.89
CA GLU A 68 -23.84 20.93 19.57
C GLU A 68 -23.77 20.63 21.07
N ASN A 69 -23.34 19.42 21.46
CA ASN A 69 -23.13 19.07 22.86
C ASN A 69 -22.12 20.02 23.54
N ILE A 70 -21.00 20.34 22.88
CA ILE A 70 -20.01 21.29 23.42
C ILE A 70 -20.64 22.68 23.62
N ARG A 71 -21.37 23.19 22.62
CA ARG A 71 -22.06 24.49 22.72
C ARG A 71 -23.11 24.50 23.82
N GLN A 72 -23.83 23.40 24.02
CA GLN A 72 -24.82 23.29 25.08
C GLN A 72 -24.15 23.33 26.45
N ILE A 73 -23.00 22.68 26.62
CA ILE A 73 -22.22 22.78 27.87
C ILE A 73 -21.78 24.23 28.10
N GLU A 74 -21.21 24.88 27.09
CA GLU A 74 -20.71 26.27 27.18
C GLU A 74 -21.82 27.29 27.46
N ASN A 75 -23.04 27.04 26.97
CA ASN A 75 -24.20 27.90 27.19
C ASN A 75 -25.00 27.56 28.45
N SER A 76 -24.71 26.44 29.11
CA SER A 76 -25.41 26.05 30.34
C SER A 76 -24.91 26.90 31.50
N SER A 77 -25.75 27.80 31.99
CA SER A 77 -25.52 28.60 33.18
C SER A 77 -26.25 28.01 34.38
N ILE A 78 -25.72 28.29 35.57
CA ILE A 78 -26.33 27.88 36.82
C ILE A 78 -27.54 28.81 37.10
N SER A 79 -28.68 28.24 37.51
CA SER A 79 -29.99 28.90 37.68
C SER A 79 -30.13 29.57 39.04
N SER A 80 -30.79 30.73 39.17
CA SER A 80 -30.89 31.52 40.42
C SER A 80 -31.42 30.83 41.70
N LYS A 81 -31.84 29.56 41.65
CA LYS A 81 -32.25 28.70 42.78
C LYS A 81 -31.15 27.72 43.26
N GLU A 82 -29.89 28.10 43.11
CA GLU A 82 -28.72 27.26 43.43
C GLU A 82 -28.58 27.01 44.92
N LYS A 83 -28.09 25.82 45.27
CA LYS A 83 -27.55 25.52 46.59
C LYS A 83 -26.10 25.08 46.47
N THR A 84 -25.30 25.50 47.45
CA THR A 84 -23.95 24.94 47.65
C THR A 84 -24.04 23.90 48.75
N MET A 85 -23.63 22.68 48.45
CA MET A 85 -23.54 21.57 49.40
C MET A 85 -22.07 21.19 49.56
N GLN A 86 -21.62 21.12 50.80
CA GLN A 86 -20.35 20.52 51.16
C GLN A 86 -20.66 19.18 51.82
N TYR A 87 -20.10 18.11 51.27
CA TYR A 87 -20.32 16.75 51.76
C TYR A 87 -19.20 16.36 52.73
N ASP A 88 -19.49 15.42 53.64
CA ASP A 88 -18.53 14.95 54.64
C ASP A 88 -17.28 14.31 54.03
N ASN A 89 -17.40 13.78 52.81
CA ASN A 89 -16.28 13.23 52.05
C ASN A 89 -15.38 14.31 51.41
N GLY A 90 -15.68 15.60 51.61
CA GLY A 90 -14.93 16.72 51.06
C GLY A 90 -15.37 17.16 49.66
N ASP A 91 -16.37 16.52 49.06
CA ASP A 91 -16.94 16.97 47.78
C ASP A 91 -17.72 18.28 47.96
N VAL A 92 -17.66 19.14 46.94
CA VAL A 92 -18.41 20.40 46.90
C VAL A 92 -19.28 20.41 45.66
N TYR A 93 -20.59 20.50 45.86
CA TYR A 93 -21.57 20.65 44.79
C TYR A 93 -22.20 22.03 44.80
N LYS A 94 -22.39 22.60 43.62
CA LYS A 94 -23.12 23.84 43.40
C LYS A 94 -24.08 23.65 42.22
N GLY A 95 -25.38 23.68 42.47
CA GLY A 95 -26.40 23.47 41.44
C GLY A 95 -27.81 23.31 41.99
N GLU A 96 -28.71 22.78 41.17
CA GLU A 96 -30.10 22.52 41.54
C GLU A 96 -30.22 21.28 42.43
N ILE A 97 -31.10 21.35 43.43
CA ILE A 97 -31.39 20.24 44.34
C ILE A 97 -32.89 20.02 44.38
N LYS A 98 -33.31 18.78 44.12
CA LYS A 98 -34.70 18.34 44.17
C LYS A 98 -34.80 17.13 45.09
N ASP A 99 -35.71 17.18 46.06
CA ASP A 99 -35.96 16.09 47.02
C ASP A 99 -34.68 15.59 47.73
N GLY A 100 -33.77 16.52 48.06
CA GLY A 100 -32.50 16.22 48.71
C GLY A 100 -31.41 15.66 47.80
N LYS A 101 -31.68 15.49 46.51
CA LYS A 101 -30.73 14.96 45.52
C LYS A 101 -30.29 16.02 44.52
N ARG A 102 -29.08 15.87 43.97
CA ARG A 102 -28.59 16.69 42.85
C ARG A 102 -29.45 16.43 41.61
N GLU A 103 -29.95 17.50 41.03
CA GLU A 103 -30.85 17.50 39.86
C GLU A 103 -30.42 18.65 38.92
N GLY A 104 -30.86 18.63 37.67
CA GLY A 104 -30.65 19.75 36.74
C GLY A 104 -29.16 20.04 36.48
N PHE A 105 -28.83 21.26 36.06
CA PHE A 105 -27.42 21.61 35.80
C PHE A 105 -26.69 21.91 37.12
N GLY A 106 -25.48 21.38 37.27
CA GLY A 106 -24.65 21.64 38.44
C GLY A 106 -23.18 21.30 38.27
N ILE A 107 -22.36 21.88 39.14
CA ILE A 107 -20.93 21.69 39.20
C ILE A 107 -20.59 20.93 40.48
N CYS A 108 -19.88 19.81 40.35
CA CYS A 108 -19.32 19.06 41.48
C CYS A 108 -17.80 19.09 41.38
N ILE A 109 -17.13 19.54 42.43
CA ILE A 109 -15.69 19.42 42.64
C ILE A 109 -15.50 18.31 43.66
N TYR A 110 -14.87 17.22 43.23
CA TYR A 110 -14.63 16.06 44.08
C TYR A 110 -13.39 16.28 44.96
N MET A 111 -13.29 15.57 46.07
CA MET A 111 -12.14 15.63 46.99
C MET A 111 -10.80 15.37 46.28
N ASN A 112 -10.79 14.48 45.28
CA ASN A 112 -9.62 14.17 44.46
C ASN A 112 -9.26 15.27 43.44
N LYS A 113 -9.98 16.41 43.45
CA LYS A 113 -9.88 17.55 42.53
C LYS A 113 -10.40 17.27 41.11
N ASP A 114 -11.05 16.13 40.87
CA ASP A 114 -11.85 15.96 39.66
C ASP A 114 -13.01 16.96 39.69
N ARG A 115 -13.48 17.34 38.51
CA ARG A 115 -14.59 18.28 38.35
C ARG A 115 -15.58 17.78 37.33
N TYR A 116 -16.84 17.67 37.73
CA TYR A 116 -17.96 17.50 36.80
C TYR A 116 -18.77 18.79 36.68
N GLU A 117 -19.16 19.14 35.46
CA GLU A 117 -20.04 20.25 35.13
C GLU A 117 -21.03 19.77 34.08
N GLY A 118 -22.30 19.66 34.44
CA GLY A 118 -23.30 19.07 33.55
C GLY A 118 -24.62 18.78 34.23
N LEU A 119 -25.47 18.02 33.52
CA LEU A 119 -26.77 17.65 34.02
C LEU A 119 -26.69 16.51 35.06
N TRP A 120 -27.50 16.65 36.09
CA TRP A 120 -27.68 15.70 37.18
C TRP A 120 -29.11 15.21 37.16
N LYS A 121 -29.29 13.94 37.52
CA LYS A 121 -30.60 13.34 37.77
C LYS A 121 -30.47 12.34 38.88
N ASP A 122 -31.26 12.49 39.94
CA ASP A 122 -31.24 11.57 41.10
C ASP A 122 -29.81 11.29 41.62
N ASP A 123 -29.01 12.33 41.84
CA ASP A 123 -27.60 12.25 42.28
C ASP A 123 -26.61 11.62 41.30
N LYS A 124 -27.01 11.41 40.06
CA LYS A 124 -26.16 10.80 39.04
C LYS A 124 -25.88 11.77 37.90
N MET A 125 -24.64 11.77 37.40
CA MET A 125 -24.29 12.44 36.16
C MET A 125 -25.13 11.84 35.02
N HIS A 126 -25.83 12.72 34.31
CA HIS A 126 -26.79 12.36 33.28
C HIS A 126 -26.75 13.38 32.14
N GLY A 127 -27.26 13.02 30.95
CA GLY A 127 -27.33 13.95 29.83
C GLY A 127 -25.97 14.53 29.46
N ILE A 128 -25.94 15.78 29.02
CA ILE A 128 -24.71 16.40 28.54
C ILE A 128 -23.91 16.98 29.72
N GLY A 129 -22.60 16.73 29.73
CA GLY A 129 -21.70 17.30 30.71
C GLY A 129 -20.23 17.24 30.32
N LYS A 130 -19.39 17.80 31.18
CA LYS A 130 -17.93 17.79 31.09
C LYS A 130 -17.33 17.29 32.39
N TYR A 131 -16.55 16.22 32.29
CA TYR A 131 -15.73 15.71 33.39
C TYR A 131 -14.27 16.08 33.13
N THR A 132 -13.63 16.76 34.07
CA THR A 132 -12.20 17.11 34.05
C THR A 132 -11.51 16.34 35.15
N TYR A 133 -10.57 15.48 34.78
CA TYR A 133 -9.81 14.67 35.72
C TYR A 133 -8.65 15.51 36.29
N HIS A 134 -8.26 15.24 37.54
CA HIS A 134 -7.14 15.89 38.20
C HIS A 134 -5.81 15.71 37.45
N ASP A 135 -5.67 14.64 36.64
CA ASP A 135 -4.52 14.37 35.78
C ASP A 135 -4.51 15.18 34.47
N LYS A 136 -5.46 16.12 34.33
CA LYS A 136 -5.70 16.99 33.16
C LYS A 136 -6.29 16.29 31.94
N GLY A 137 -6.71 15.03 32.04
CA GLY A 137 -7.64 14.44 31.09
C GLY A 137 -9.00 15.13 31.16
N SER A 138 -9.82 14.98 30.12
CA SER A 138 -11.21 15.42 30.18
C SER A 138 -12.11 14.64 29.23
N TYR A 139 -13.39 14.57 29.57
CA TYR A 139 -14.44 14.11 28.69
C TYR A 139 -15.53 15.19 28.58
N SER A 140 -16.10 15.37 27.41
CA SER A 140 -17.26 16.23 27.17
C SER A 140 -18.23 15.52 26.22
N GLY A 141 -19.45 15.26 26.69
CA GLY A 141 -20.42 14.48 25.92
C GLY A 141 -21.56 13.95 26.78
N ASP A 142 -22.21 12.89 26.32
CA ASP A 142 -23.35 12.30 27.00
C ASP A 142 -22.93 11.41 28.20
N PHE A 143 -23.72 11.50 29.26
CA PHE A 143 -23.62 10.70 30.47
C PHE A 143 -24.95 10.00 30.73
N LYS A 144 -24.88 8.78 31.27
CA LYS A 144 -26.05 8.04 31.73
C LYS A 144 -25.68 7.27 32.99
N GLU A 145 -26.35 7.56 34.10
CA GLU A 145 -26.17 6.86 35.37
C GLU A 145 -24.69 6.82 35.81
N ASN A 146 -24.03 7.99 35.85
CA ASN A 146 -22.60 8.16 36.14
C ASN A 146 -21.61 7.59 35.13
N LYS A 147 -22.07 6.98 34.03
CA LYS A 147 -21.21 6.43 32.97
C LYS A 147 -21.15 7.36 31.77
N ILE A 148 -19.99 7.41 31.12
CA ILE A 148 -19.83 7.97 29.79
C ILE A 148 -20.59 7.06 28.78
N GLU A 149 -21.50 7.66 28.03
CA GLU A 149 -22.39 6.97 27.09
C GLU A 149 -22.58 7.86 25.84
N GLY A 150 -23.17 7.36 24.77
CA GLY A 150 -23.57 8.21 23.64
C GLY A 150 -22.38 8.86 22.92
N ILE A 151 -22.50 10.12 22.50
CA ILE A 151 -21.46 10.79 21.71
C ILE A 151 -20.66 11.78 22.56
N GLY A 152 -19.35 11.82 22.38
CA GLY A 152 -18.50 12.75 23.11
C GLY A 152 -17.09 12.91 22.57
N THR A 153 -16.35 13.81 23.21
CA THR A 153 -14.92 14.03 23.02
C THR A 153 -14.18 13.68 24.30
N TYR A 154 -13.19 12.80 24.20
CA TYR A 154 -12.30 12.46 25.30
C TYR A 154 -10.89 12.95 24.96
N THR A 155 -10.34 13.83 25.79
CA THR A 155 -8.93 14.24 25.76
C THR A 155 -8.18 13.47 26.83
N TYR A 156 -7.29 12.58 26.40
CA TYR A 156 -6.50 11.74 27.30
C TYR A 156 -5.36 12.54 27.94
N LYS A 157 -4.81 12.01 29.04
CA LYS A 157 -3.64 12.58 29.73
C LYS A 157 -2.44 12.81 28.79
N ASN A 158 -2.23 11.87 27.87
CA ASN A 158 -1.17 11.93 26.85
C ASN A 158 -1.45 12.92 25.70
N LYS A 159 -2.57 13.65 25.75
CA LYS A 159 -3.07 14.60 24.73
C LYS A 159 -3.63 13.94 23.47
N ASP A 160 -3.82 12.63 23.46
CA ASP A 160 -4.65 12.00 22.44
C ASP A 160 -6.09 12.51 22.58
N ILE A 161 -6.81 12.57 21.47
CA ILE A 161 -8.19 13.04 21.42
C ILE A 161 -9.02 12.01 20.68
N TYR A 162 -10.01 11.45 21.36
CA TYR A 162 -11.05 10.65 20.71
C TYR A 162 -12.32 11.46 20.56
N LYS A 163 -12.96 11.38 19.39
CA LYS A 163 -14.27 11.96 19.11
C LYS A 163 -15.15 10.89 18.50
N GLY A 164 -16.22 10.50 19.18
CA GLY A 164 -17.07 9.43 18.70
C GLY A 164 -18.03 8.90 19.74
N TYR A 165 -18.53 7.71 19.46
CA TYR A 165 -19.50 7.03 20.31
C TYR A 165 -18.82 6.28 21.47
N PHE A 166 -19.52 6.22 22.58
CA PHE A 166 -19.15 5.51 23.79
C PHE A 166 -20.31 4.63 24.26
N LYS A 167 -19.96 3.51 24.87
CA LYS A 167 -20.89 2.62 25.54
C LYS A 167 -20.22 2.08 26.80
N ASP A 168 -20.86 2.21 27.95
CA ASP A 168 -20.31 1.79 29.25
C ASP A 168 -18.87 2.31 29.49
N GLY A 169 -18.62 3.57 29.12
CA GLY A 169 -17.30 4.20 29.25
C GLY A 169 -16.23 3.75 28.28
N LYS A 170 -16.54 2.85 27.33
CA LYS A 170 -15.60 2.39 26.29
C LYS A 170 -15.92 3.01 24.95
N ARG A 171 -14.90 3.27 24.13
CA ARG A 171 -15.07 3.66 22.72
C ARG A 171 -15.81 2.54 22.00
N HIS A 172 -16.89 2.89 21.32
CA HIS A 172 -17.78 1.95 20.66
C HIS A 172 -18.41 2.61 19.43
N GLY A 173 -18.78 1.88 18.39
CA GLY A 173 -19.39 2.47 17.19
C GLY A 173 -18.43 3.37 16.40
N LYS A 174 -18.93 4.39 15.72
CA LYS A 174 -18.10 5.28 14.87
C LYS A 174 -17.27 6.25 15.71
N GLY A 175 -16.00 6.46 15.36
CA GLY A 175 -15.20 7.48 16.01
C GLY A 175 -13.84 7.72 15.36
N ILE A 176 -13.29 8.90 15.66
CA ILE A 176 -11.96 9.32 15.21
C ILE A 176 -11.06 9.48 16.43
N LEU A 177 -9.90 8.82 16.40
CA LEU A 177 -8.79 9.03 17.33
C LEU A 177 -7.71 9.86 16.63
N TYR A 178 -7.30 10.94 17.28
CA TYR A 178 -6.12 11.73 16.96
C TYR A 178 -5.09 11.45 18.04
N CYS A 179 -3.93 10.94 17.66
CA CYS A 179 -2.85 10.67 18.59
C CYS A 179 -1.86 11.83 18.59
N LYS A 180 -1.22 12.08 19.74
CA LYS A 180 -0.18 13.11 19.88
C LYS A 180 1.02 12.87 18.95
N ASP A 181 1.30 11.61 18.64
CA ASP A 181 2.36 11.18 17.71
C ASP A 181 2.05 11.49 16.23
N GLY A 182 0.88 12.06 15.93
CA GLY A 182 0.44 12.39 14.57
C GLY A 182 -0.38 11.29 13.90
N SER A 183 -0.41 10.07 14.44
CA SER A 183 -1.26 9.00 13.91
C SER A 183 -2.75 9.34 14.08
N LYS A 184 -3.57 8.87 13.15
CA LYS A 184 -5.02 9.12 13.11
C LYS A 184 -5.74 7.84 12.74
N TYR A 185 -6.77 7.48 13.49
CA TYR A 185 -7.70 6.42 13.11
C TYR A 185 -9.11 6.99 12.97
N ASN A 186 -9.77 6.71 11.86
CA ASN A 186 -11.18 7.03 11.64
C ASN A 186 -11.91 5.75 11.24
N GLY A 187 -12.82 5.25 12.08
CA GLY A 187 -13.50 4.00 11.78
C GLY A 187 -14.42 3.52 12.88
N MET A 188 -14.73 2.24 12.82
CA MET A 188 -15.57 1.55 13.78
C MET A 188 -14.75 1.09 15.01
N TRP A 189 -15.41 1.10 16.17
CA TRP A 189 -14.82 0.76 17.46
C TRP A 189 -15.72 -0.27 18.16
N LYS A 190 -15.09 -1.18 18.90
CA LYS A 190 -15.77 -2.11 19.79
C LYS A 190 -14.91 -2.27 21.04
N ASP A 191 -15.46 -1.88 22.19
CA ASP A 191 -14.84 -2.05 23.51
C ASP A 191 -13.39 -1.56 23.57
N ASN A 192 -13.17 -0.31 23.12
CA ASN A 192 -11.86 0.34 22.99
C ASN A 192 -10.92 -0.17 21.89
N LEU A 193 -11.30 -1.18 21.12
CA LEU A 193 -10.50 -1.71 20.02
C LEU A 193 -11.02 -1.23 18.66
N LYS A 194 -10.11 -1.03 17.70
CA LYS A 194 -10.47 -0.79 16.29
C LYS A 194 -11.19 -2.05 15.79
N HIS A 195 -12.33 -1.87 15.14
CA HIS A 195 -13.16 -2.98 14.66
C HIS A 195 -13.85 -2.57 13.36
N GLY A 196 -14.32 -3.54 12.56
CA GLY A 196 -14.99 -3.27 11.29
C GLY A 196 -14.19 -2.37 10.34
N GLN A 197 -14.88 -1.63 9.49
CA GLN A 197 -14.25 -0.74 8.51
C GLN A 197 -13.59 0.48 9.18
N GLY A 198 -12.37 0.79 8.75
CA GLY A 198 -11.66 1.99 9.21
C GLY A 198 -10.48 2.39 8.34
N ARG A 199 -10.04 3.63 8.56
CA ARG A 199 -8.89 4.27 7.94
C ARG A 199 -7.87 4.66 9.00
N LEU A 200 -6.67 4.11 8.92
CA LEU A 200 -5.53 4.40 9.78
C LEU A 200 -4.47 5.16 8.98
N ILE A 201 -4.06 6.32 9.47
CA ILE A 201 -2.81 6.98 9.12
C ILE A 201 -1.86 6.69 10.29
N ASP A 202 -0.76 5.98 10.07
CA ASP A 202 0.21 5.71 11.12
C ASP A 202 1.16 6.91 11.34
N VAL A 203 2.07 6.77 12.32
CA VAL A 203 3.06 7.81 12.65
C VAL A 203 4.05 8.09 11.51
N ASN A 204 4.18 7.16 10.57
CA ASN A 204 5.05 7.27 9.40
C ASN A 204 4.27 7.76 8.17
N MET A 205 3.04 8.27 8.32
CA MET A 205 2.18 8.71 7.21
C MET A 205 1.77 7.59 6.23
N GLN A 206 1.92 6.32 6.61
CA GLN A 206 1.38 5.20 5.83
C GLN A 206 -0.12 5.09 6.08
N ILE A 207 -0.86 4.71 5.04
CA ILE A 207 -2.32 4.68 5.07
C ILE A 207 -2.78 3.24 4.93
N TYR A 208 -3.62 2.79 5.85
CA TYR A 208 -4.42 1.58 5.71
C TYR A 208 -5.91 1.92 5.70
N GLU A 209 -6.63 1.35 4.75
CA GLU A 209 -8.09 1.42 4.65
C GLU A 209 -8.63 0.00 4.50
N GLY A 210 -9.45 -0.45 5.44
CA GLY A 210 -10.00 -1.81 5.39
C GLY A 210 -10.60 -2.26 6.70
N ASP A 211 -10.75 -3.58 6.81
CA ASP A 211 -11.37 -4.24 7.95
C ASP A 211 -10.41 -4.42 9.16
N PHE A 212 -10.97 -4.25 10.35
CA PHE A 212 -10.30 -4.47 11.62
C PHE A 212 -11.05 -5.49 12.48
N VAL A 213 -10.30 -6.39 13.12
CA VAL A 213 -10.82 -7.31 14.14
C VAL A 213 -9.87 -7.23 15.33
N GLU A 214 -10.44 -6.92 16.52
CA GLU A 214 -9.69 -6.81 17.78
C GLU A 214 -8.43 -5.92 17.69
N GLY A 215 -8.56 -4.78 17.01
CA GLY A 215 -7.46 -3.83 16.85
C GLY A 215 -6.49 -4.13 15.70
N LYS A 216 -6.60 -5.29 15.04
CA LYS A 216 -5.69 -5.74 13.98
C LYS A 216 -6.35 -5.68 12.60
N LYS A 217 -5.56 -5.33 11.57
CA LYS A 217 -5.98 -5.42 10.16
C LYS A 217 -6.31 -6.88 9.83
N ASN A 218 -7.52 -7.13 9.35
CA ASN A 218 -8.04 -8.46 9.05
C ASN A 218 -9.05 -8.36 7.92
N GLY A 219 -9.15 -9.34 7.03
CA GLY A 219 -10.06 -9.27 5.88
C GLY A 219 -9.51 -8.40 4.76
N GLN A 220 -10.39 -7.78 3.96
CA GLN A 220 -9.96 -7.00 2.80
C GLN A 220 -9.44 -5.62 3.22
N GLY A 221 -8.38 -5.16 2.55
CA GLY A 221 -7.88 -3.81 2.76
C GLY A 221 -6.89 -3.33 1.72
N ARG A 222 -6.69 -2.03 1.72
CA ARG A 222 -5.69 -1.32 0.93
C ARG A 222 -4.65 -0.70 1.87
N TYR A 223 -3.39 -0.90 1.55
CA TYR A 223 -2.25 -0.28 2.22
C TYR A 223 -1.48 0.59 1.23
N GLU A 224 -1.17 1.83 1.61
CA GLU A 224 -0.39 2.77 0.81
C GLU A 224 0.82 3.23 1.63
N PHE A 225 1.98 2.98 1.06
CA PHE A 225 3.28 3.29 1.65
C PHE A 225 3.73 4.70 1.28
N VAL A 226 4.63 5.27 2.08
CA VAL A 226 5.21 6.60 1.83
C VAL A 226 5.97 6.65 0.50
N ASP A 227 6.61 5.54 0.11
CA ASP A 227 7.36 5.44 -1.13
C ASP A 227 6.47 5.30 -2.38
N GLY A 228 5.14 5.33 -2.20
CA GLY A 228 4.15 5.18 -3.26
C GLY A 228 3.77 3.73 -3.58
N SER A 229 4.43 2.75 -2.96
CA SER A 229 4.04 1.33 -3.09
C SER A 229 2.62 1.14 -2.52
N LYS A 230 1.90 0.15 -3.07
CA LYS A 230 0.50 -0.12 -2.70
C LYS A 230 0.27 -1.61 -2.59
N TYR A 231 -0.47 -2.02 -1.57
CA TYR A 231 -1.02 -3.36 -1.47
C TYR A 231 -2.55 -3.26 -1.44
N ASN A 232 -3.22 -4.13 -2.19
CA ASN A 232 -4.66 -4.32 -2.12
C ASN A 232 -4.95 -5.82 -2.05
N GLY A 233 -5.54 -6.29 -0.95
CA GLY A 233 -5.80 -7.71 -0.76
C GLY A 233 -6.19 -8.06 0.66
N GLU A 234 -6.04 -9.35 0.98
CA GLU A 234 -6.43 -9.89 2.27
C GLU A 234 -5.35 -9.70 3.35
N PHE A 235 -5.81 -9.45 4.57
CA PHE A 235 -5.01 -9.36 5.78
C PHE A 235 -5.48 -10.39 6.79
N LYS A 236 -4.55 -10.90 7.58
CA LYS A 236 -4.83 -11.68 8.78
C LYS A 236 -3.89 -11.21 9.88
N ASP A 237 -4.40 -10.78 11.03
CA ASP A 237 -3.55 -10.36 12.16
C ASP A 237 -2.43 -9.35 11.78
N ASN A 238 -2.76 -8.33 10.98
CA ASN A 238 -1.83 -7.30 10.46
C ASN A 238 -0.88 -7.70 9.32
N ILE A 239 -0.84 -8.96 8.91
CA ILE A 239 0.04 -9.46 7.83
C ILE A 239 -0.74 -9.74 6.55
N TYR A 240 -0.08 -9.61 5.39
CA TYR A 240 -0.67 -10.01 4.11
C TYR A 240 -0.99 -11.50 4.10
N HIS A 241 -2.17 -11.84 3.59
CA HIS A 241 -2.67 -13.19 3.52
C HIS A 241 -3.54 -13.38 2.27
N GLY A 242 -4.05 -14.60 2.04
CA GLY A 242 -5.02 -14.87 0.99
C GLY A 242 -4.53 -14.44 -0.40
N HIS A 243 -5.35 -13.73 -1.16
CA HIS A 243 -4.93 -13.13 -2.44
C HIS A 243 -4.72 -11.62 -2.30
N GLY A 244 -3.76 -11.08 -3.05
CA GLY A 244 -3.53 -9.65 -3.10
C GLY A 244 -2.75 -9.20 -4.33
N CYS A 245 -2.80 -7.90 -4.57
CA CYS A 245 -2.09 -7.17 -5.62
C CYS A 245 -1.15 -6.16 -4.95
N TYR A 246 0.15 -6.29 -5.19
CA TYR A 246 1.19 -5.38 -4.71
C TYR A 246 1.84 -4.65 -5.88
N ILE A 247 1.85 -3.33 -5.82
CA ILE A 247 2.56 -2.45 -6.75
C ILE A 247 3.72 -1.85 -5.97
N ASP A 248 4.96 -2.10 -6.40
CA ASP A 248 6.13 -1.49 -5.75
C ASP A 248 6.36 -0.04 -6.22
N LYS A 249 7.27 0.66 -5.54
CA LYS A 249 7.67 2.04 -5.88
C LYS A 249 8.26 2.21 -7.29
N TYR A 250 8.68 1.12 -7.93
CA TYR A 250 9.22 1.13 -9.28
C TYR A 250 8.14 0.89 -10.34
N GLY A 251 6.94 0.45 -9.95
CA GLY A 251 5.83 0.13 -10.84
C GLY A 251 5.77 -1.35 -11.25
N ASN A 252 6.55 -2.23 -10.62
CA ASN A 252 6.36 -3.68 -10.78
C ASN A 252 5.10 -4.10 -10.02
N ILE A 253 4.37 -5.06 -10.58
CA ILE A 253 3.09 -5.51 -10.06
C ILE A 253 3.18 -7.01 -9.77
N TYR A 254 2.92 -7.41 -8.54
CA TYR A 254 2.64 -8.79 -8.19
C TYR A 254 1.15 -8.95 -7.93
N GLU A 255 0.53 -9.99 -8.48
CA GLU A 255 -0.85 -10.38 -8.19
C GLU A 255 -0.89 -11.88 -7.94
N GLY A 256 -1.26 -12.32 -6.73
CA GLY A 256 -1.20 -13.72 -6.38
C GLY A 256 -1.44 -14.00 -4.90
N GLN A 257 -1.07 -15.20 -4.46
CA GLN A 257 -1.34 -15.66 -3.10
C GLN A 257 -0.24 -15.23 -2.12
N TYR A 258 -0.66 -14.91 -0.89
CA TYR A 258 0.19 -14.53 0.22
C TYR A 258 -0.02 -15.46 1.42
N LYS A 259 1.05 -15.82 2.10
CA LYS A 259 1.01 -16.52 3.39
C LYS A 259 2.10 -15.99 4.30
N TYR A 260 1.72 -15.56 5.51
CA TYR A 260 2.64 -14.95 6.48
C TYR A 260 3.40 -13.74 5.93
N GLY A 261 2.75 -12.91 5.11
CA GLY A 261 3.38 -11.74 4.50
C GLY A 261 4.18 -12.02 3.21
N LEU A 262 4.43 -13.29 2.88
CA LEU A 262 5.28 -13.68 1.74
C LEU A 262 4.43 -14.17 0.56
N LYS A 263 4.87 -13.91 -0.67
CA LYS A 263 4.28 -14.50 -1.87
C LYS A 263 4.44 -16.02 -1.80
N LYS A 264 3.36 -16.74 -2.08
CA LYS A 264 3.32 -18.21 -2.02
C LYS A 264 2.36 -18.73 -3.07
N GLY A 265 2.53 -19.97 -3.51
CA GLY A 265 1.60 -20.60 -4.45
C GLY A 265 1.53 -19.86 -5.78
N LYS A 266 0.36 -19.80 -6.41
CA LYS A 266 0.24 -19.24 -7.77
C LYS A 266 0.18 -17.71 -7.74
N GLY A 267 0.85 -17.08 -8.69
CA GLY A 267 0.81 -15.64 -8.89
C GLY A 267 1.38 -15.19 -10.22
N MET A 268 1.31 -13.89 -10.46
CA MET A 268 1.80 -13.22 -11.64
C MET A 268 2.63 -12.02 -11.23
N MET A 269 3.84 -11.90 -11.77
CA MET A 269 4.71 -10.74 -11.65
C MET A 269 4.79 -10.04 -13.01
N LYS A 270 4.42 -8.77 -13.07
CA LYS A 270 4.60 -7.89 -14.23
C LYS A 270 5.68 -6.87 -13.89
N TYR A 271 6.74 -6.88 -14.65
CA TYR A 271 7.85 -5.95 -14.49
C TYR A 271 7.63 -4.70 -15.35
N ARG A 272 8.17 -3.56 -14.91
CA ARG A 272 8.06 -2.29 -15.65
C ARG A 272 8.67 -2.36 -17.06
N ASN A 273 9.69 -3.20 -17.26
CA ASN A 273 10.32 -3.42 -18.57
C ASN A 273 9.43 -4.19 -19.56
N GLY A 274 8.24 -4.64 -19.14
CA GLY A 274 7.28 -5.39 -19.95
C GLY A 274 7.40 -6.91 -19.82
N GLU A 275 8.36 -7.41 -19.02
CA GLU A 275 8.49 -8.83 -18.74
C GLU A 275 7.39 -9.31 -17.79
N ILE A 276 7.01 -10.57 -17.94
CA ILE A 276 5.92 -11.16 -17.17
C ILE A 276 6.34 -12.56 -16.73
N TYR A 277 6.17 -12.87 -15.45
CA TYR A 277 6.21 -14.23 -14.94
C TYR A 277 4.82 -14.63 -14.44
N GLU A 278 4.33 -15.79 -14.84
CA GLU A 278 3.09 -16.41 -14.35
C GLU A 278 3.42 -17.81 -13.85
N GLY A 279 3.26 -18.10 -12.56
CA GLY A 279 3.63 -19.39 -12.03
C GLY A 279 3.64 -19.49 -10.52
N GLU A 280 4.42 -20.43 -10.01
CA GLU A 280 4.52 -20.74 -8.60
C GLU A 280 5.59 -19.90 -7.88
N PHE A 281 5.26 -19.50 -6.66
CA PHE A 281 6.11 -18.77 -5.74
C PHE A 281 6.25 -19.54 -4.44
N LYS A 282 7.45 -19.49 -3.86
CA LYS A 282 7.75 -19.99 -2.52
C LYS A 282 8.53 -18.93 -1.77
N ASP A 283 7.88 -18.37 -0.76
CA ASP A 283 8.48 -17.46 0.21
C ASP A 283 9.19 -16.29 -0.50
N ASP A 284 8.42 -15.56 -1.33
CA ASP A 284 8.83 -14.44 -2.21
C ASP A 284 9.64 -14.79 -3.47
N ILE A 285 10.07 -16.04 -3.62
CA ILE A 285 10.94 -16.47 -4.72
C ILE A 285 10.15 -17.27 -5.75
N ILE A 286 10.40 -17.03 -7.04
CA ILE A 286 9.89 -17.86 -8.14
C ILE A 286 10.40 -19.30 -7.97
N ASN A 287 9.50 -20.26 -7.80
CA ASN A 287 9.85 -21.65 -7.49
C ASN A 287 8.69 -22.59 -7.82
N GLY A 288 8.96 -23.67 -8.55
CA GLY A 288 7.95 -24.56 -9.11
C GLY A 288 7.71 -24.28 -10.59
N ARG A 289 6.54 -24.62 -11.12
CA ARG A 289 6.24 -24.45 -12.55
C ARG A 289 5.75 -23.05 -12.88
N GLY A 290 6.14 -22.55 -14.05
CA GLY A 290 5.67 -21.26 -14.53
C GLY A 290 6.06 -20.95 -15.97
N ARG A 291 5.60 -19.79 -16.44
CA ARG A 291 5.92 -19.21 -17.73
C ARG A 291 6.52 -17.81 -17.53
N TYR A 292 7.72 -17.60 -18.05
CA TYR A 292 8.36 -16.29 -18.16
C TYR A 292 8.23 -15.79 -19.61
N THR A 293 7.78 -14.55 -19.79
CA THR A 293 7.74 -13.84 -21.07
C THR A 293 8.73 -12.69 -20.99
N TYR A 294 9.75 -12.75 -21.84
CA TYR A 294 10.83 -11.77 -21.90
C TYR A 294 10.41 -10.51 -22.67
N LYS A 295 11.23 -9.47 -22.57
CA LYS A 295 10.99 -8.19 -23.24
C LYS A 295 10.89 -8.33 -24.77
N ASP A 296 11.71 -9.21 -25.35
CA ASP A 296 11.76 -9.53 -26.77
C ASP A 296 10.65 -10.48 -27.22
N LYS A 297 9.68 -10.78 -26.34
CA LYS A 297 8.57 -11.73 -26.56
C LYS A 297 8.98 -13.20 -26.62
N SER A 298 10.25 -13.54 -26.45
CA SER A 298 10.63 -14.92 -26.17
C SER A 298 9.98 -15.38 -24.87
N THR A 299 9.80 -16.69 -24.73
CA THR A 299 9.15 -17.30 -23.57
C THR A 299 9.94 -18.49 -23.06
N TYR A 300 9.88 -18.71 -21.77
CA TYR A 300 10.29 -19.95 -21.14
C TYR A 300 9.11 -20.51 -20.34
N GLU A 301 8.73 -21.76 -20.56
CA GLU A 301 7.71 -22.46 -19.79
C GLU A 301 8.31 -23.76 -19.24
N GLY A 302 8.36 -23.90 -17.92
CA GLY A 302 9.06 -25.01 -17.29
C GLY A 302 9.17 -24.88 -15.78
N GLU A 303 10.11 -25.62 -15.21
CA GLU A 303 10.39 -25.60 -13.78
C GLU A 303 11.36 -24.47 -13.43
N PHE A 304 11.17 -23.89 -12.25
CA PHE A 304 12.02 -22.88 -11.67
C PHE A 304 12.47 -23.29 -10.29
N LYS A 305 13.71 -22.99 -9.96
CA LYS A 305 14.28 -23.19 -8.63
C LYS A 305 15.08 -21.95 -8.25
N GLU A 306 14.74 -21.37 -7.10
CA GLU A 306 15.42 -20.18 -6.57
C GLU A 306 15.49 -19.01 -7.57
N GLY A 307 14.42 -18.82 -8.35
CA GLY A 307 14.33 -17.75 -9.35
C GLY A 307 14.92 -18.07 -10.73
N LYS A 308 15.54 -19.23 -10.91
CA LYS A 308 16.23 -19.61 -12.15
C LYS A 308 15.53 -20.77 -12.86
N LYS A 309 15.66 -20.84 -14.18
CA LYS A 309 15.20 -21.99 -14.98
C LYS A 309 15.88 -23.26 -14.48
N HIS A 310 15.10 -24.31 -14.29
CA HIS A 310 15.56 -25.58 -13.76
C HIS A 310 14.73 -26.73 -14.37
N GLY A 311 15.20 -27.97 -14.27
CA GLY A 311 14.44 -29.14 -14.70
C GLY A 311 14.11 -29.11 -16.19
N VAL A 312 12.99 -29.72 -16.57
CA VAL A 312 12.55 -29.77 -17.98
C VAL A 312 11.73 -28.53 -18.32
N GLY A 313 12.03 -27.90 -19.44
CA GLY A 313 11.31 -26.72 -19.91
C GLY A 313 11.33 -26.55 -21.43
N THR A 314 10.53 -25.60 -21.89
CA THR A 314 10.43 -25.16 -23.27
C THR A 314 10.82 -23.70 -23.35
N TYR A 315 11.82 -23.37 -24.14
CA TYR A 315 12.16 -22.00 -24.52
C TYR A 315 11.71 -21.74 -25.95
N THR A 316 11.01 -20.64 -26.21
CA THR A 316 10.54 -20.26 -27.56
C THR A 316 10.94 -18.83 -27.85
N CYS A 317 11.69 -18.61 -28.93
CA CYS A 317 12.01 -17.28 -29.45
C CYS A 317 11.53 -17.18 -30.91
N GLU A 318 11.81 -16.04 -31.58
CA GLU A 318 11.42 -15.86 -33.00
C GLU A 318 12.10 -16.87 -33.95
N LEU A 319 13.26 -17.39 -33.56
CA LEU A 319 14.11 -18.21 -34.44
C LEU A 319 13.87 -19.71 -34.25
N TYR A 320 13.59 -20.14 -33.03
CA TYR A 320 13.45 -21.55 -32.70
C TYR A 320 12.64 -21.80 -31.43
N LYS A 321 12.24 -23.06 -31.25
CA LYS A 321 11.77 -23.61 -29.98
C LYS A 321 12.75 -24.67 -29.49
N TYR A 322 13.22 -24.57 -28.25
CA TYR A 322 14.05 -25.56 -27.59
C TYR A 322 13.25 -26.26 -26.50
N VAL A 323 13.26 -27.59 -26.47
CA VAL A 323 12.66 -28.41 -25.42
C VAL A 323 13.76 -29.26 -24.82
N GLY A 324 14.00 -29.15 -23.52
CA GLY A 324 15.08 -29.89 -22.89
C GLY A 324 15.26 -29.59 -21.41
N GLU A 325 16.37 -30.07 -20.88
CA GLU A 325 16.78 -29.80 -19.50
C GLU A 325 17.32 -28.37 -19.36
N PHE A 326 17.19 -27.79 -18.16
CA PHE A 326 17.75 -26.52 -17.76
C PHE A 326 18.37 -26.63 -16.36
N LYS A 327 19.50 -25.94 -16.15
CA LYS A 327 20.17 -25.86 -14.85
C LYS A 327 20.75 -24.47 -14.68
N GLU A 328 20.25 -23.73 -13.68
CA GLU A 328 20.74 -22.38 -13.35
C GLU A 328 20.70 -21.45 -14.56
N ASP A 329 19.52 -21.36 -15.21
CA ASP A 329 19.24 -20.59 -16.45
C ASP A 329 19.88 -21.11 -17.74
N LYS A 330 20.83 -22.04 -17.67
CA LYS A 330 21.50 -22.62 -18.84
C LYS A 330 20.78 -23.87 -19.35
N LYS A 331 20.83 -24.09 -20.66
CA LYS A 331 20.42 -25.36 -21.28
C LYS A 331 21.25 -26.52 -20.68
N GLY A 332 20.58 -27.61 -20.34
CA GLY A 332 21.14 -28.80 -19.71
C GLY A 332 21.75 -29.76 -20.72
N LYS A 333 21.94 -31.02 -20.30
CA LYS A 333 22.71 -32.00 -21.08
C LYS A 333 21.98 -32.45 -22.35
N VAL A 334 20.66 -32.55 -22.32
CA VAL A 334 19.88 -33.09 -23.45
C VAL A 334 18.77 -32.12 -23.83
N GLY A 335 18.56 -31.94 -25.13
CA GLY A 335 17.41 -31.22 -25.64
C GLY A 335 17.20 -31.34 -27.14
N THR A 336 16.12 -30.73 -27.61
CA THR A 336 15.69 -30.75 -29.00
C THR A 336 15.36 -29.33 -29.43
N TYR A 337 16.02 -28.86 -30.49
CA TYR A 337 15.68 -27.63 -31.20
C TYR A 337 14.69 -27.96 -32.32
N TYR A 338 13.62 -27.17 -32.38
CA TYR A 338 12.66 -27.12 -33.47
C TYR A 338 12.91 -25.80 -34.20
N LEU A 339 13.53 -25.89 -35.37
CA LEU A 339 13.89 -24.76 -36.22
C LEU A 339 12.80 -24.52 -37.27
N SER A 340 12.99 -23.53 -38.13
CA SER A 340 12.09 -23.27 -39.27
C SER A 340 12.03 -24.47 -40.23
N ASN A 341 11.03 -24.51 -41.11
CA ASN A 341 10.89 -25.52 -42.16
C ASN A 341 10.86 -26.99 -41.66
N ASN A 342 10.29 -27.24 -40.47
CA ASN A 342 10.20 -28.56 -39.84
C ASN A 342 11.57 -29.23 -39.59
N ILE A 343 12.63 -28.43 -39.46
CA ILE A 343 13.94 -28.95 -39.09
C ILE A 343 13.95 -29.25 -37.59
N ILE A 344 14.42 -30.45 -37.24
CA ILE A 344 14.58 -30.90 -35.85
C ILE A 344 16.07 -31.15 -35.61
N LEU A 345 16.60 -30.64 -34.51
CA LEU A 345 17.96 -30.89 -34.08
C LEU A 345 17.96 -31.41 -32.64
N GLU A 346 18.16 -32.71 -32.49
CA GLU A 346 18.35 -33.37 -31.19
C GLU A 346 19.82 -33.25 -30.77
N VAL A 347 20.08 -32.90 -29.51
CA VAL A 347 21.45 -32.60 -29.04
C VAL A 347 21.76 -33.17 -27.66
N ILE A 348 23.03 -33.52 -27.49
CA ILE A 348 23.72 -33.66 -26.21
C ILE A 348 24.70 -32.49 -26.08
N ILE A 349 24.57 -31.70 -25.02
CA ILE A 349 25.38 -30.52 -24.73
C ILE A 349 26.24 -30.78 -23.50
N GLU A 350 27.55 -30.53 -23.61
CA GLU A 350 28.48 -30.53 -22.49
C GLU A 350 29.29 -29.22 -22.54
N GLU A 351 29.33 -28.47 -21.44
CA GLU A 351 30.07 -27.20 -21.34
C GLU A 351 29.75 -26.16 -22.45
N ASN A 352 28.48 -26.11 -22.89
CA ASN A 352 27.99 -25.31 -24.02
C ASN A 352 28.51 -25.76 -25.40
N ILE A 353 28.94 -27.01 -25.54
CA ILE A 353 29.29 -27.61 -26.84
C ILE A 353 28.30 -28.73 -27.13
N ILE A 354 27.69 -28.74 -28.32
CA ILE A 354 26.99 -29.92 -28.82
C ILE A 354 28.04 -30.99 -29.10
N THR A 355 28.12 -32.00 -28.23
CA THR A 355 29.03 -33.13 -28.40
C THR A 355 28.47 -34.19 -29.34
N GLN A 356 27.13 -34.32 -29.37
CA GLN A 356 26.41 -35.19 -30.29
C GLN A 356 25.13 -34.49 -30.72
N GLY A 357 24.91 -34.35 -32.02
CA GLY A 357 23.69 -33.78 -32.57
C GLY A 357 23.15 -34.58 -33.76
N VAL A 358 21.83 -34.69 -33.87
CA VAL A 358 21.15 -35.28 -35.02
C VAL A 358 20.26 -34.22 -35.66
N TYR A 359 20.70 -33.70 -36.80
CA TYR A 359 19.98 -32.72 -37.60
C TYR A 359 19.10 -33.43 -38.62
N ILE A 360 17.79 -33.23 -38.52
CA ILE A 360 16.76 -33.91 -39.30
C ILE A 360 16.03 -32.87 -40.16
N CYS A 361 16.09 -33.02 -41.48
CA CYS A 361 15.40 -32.15 -42.44
C CYS A 361 14.82 -32.99 -43.58
N ASN A 362 13.49 -32.99 -43.72
CA ASN A 362 12.77 -33.79 -44.73
C ASN A 362 13.27 -35.24 -44.81
N GLU A 363 13.30 -35.94 -43.65
CA GLU A 363 13.77 -37.33 -43.48
C GLU A 363 15.29 -37.56 -43.61
N ASN A 364 16.05 -36.59 -44.14
CA ASN A 364 17.50 -36.67 -44.17
C ASN A 364 18.09 -36.38 -42.80
N LYS A 365 19.00 -37.26 -42.34
CA LYS A 365 19.72 -37.11 -41.09
C LYS A 365 21.17 -36.73 -41.35
N ARG A 366 21.67 -35.75 -40.62
CA ARG A 366 23.09 -35.38 -40.54
C ARG A 366 23.52 -35.39 -39.09
N TYR A 367 24.75 -35.80 -38.83
CA TYR A 367 25.31 -35.86 -37.49
C TYR A 367 26.19 -34.63 -37.28
N LEU A 368 25.97 -33.95 -36.16
CA LEU A 368 26.71 -32.76 -35.76
C LEU A 368 27.56 -33.09 -34.53
N HIS A 369 28.76 -32.52 -34.45
CA HIS A 369 29.61 -32.61 -33.27
C HIS A 369 30.47 -31.37 -33.13
N ASN A 370 30.91 -31.08 -31.91
CA ASN A 370 31.79 -29.98 -31.57
C ASN A 370 31.27 -28.59 -32.04
N ILE A 371 29.97 -28.36 -31.90
CA ILE A 371 29.35 -27.06 -32.22
C ILE A 371 29.23 -26.24 -30.94
N ASP A 372 29.85 -25.07 -30.91
CA ASP A 372 29.72 -24.11 -29.81
C ASP A 372 28.30 -23.53 -29.80
N VAL A 373 27.63 -23.70 -28.66
CA VAL A 373 26.30 -23.18 -28.35
C VAL A 373 26.31 -22.23 -27.15
N SER A 374 27.48 -21.66 -26.85
CA SER A 374 27.61 -20.60 -25.86
C SER A 374 26.70 -19.42 -26.22
N GLU A 375 25.92 -19.00 -25.24
CA GLU A 375 24.81 -18.06 -25.43
C GLU A 375 25.31 -16.62 -25.53
N ILE A 376 26.01 -16.28 -26.62
CA ILE A 376 26.30 -14.87 -26.96
C ILE A 376 25.02 -14.21 -27.52
N ASN A 377 24.32 -14.89 -28.43
CA ASN A 377 22.94 -14.60 -28.85
C ASN A 377 22.35 -15.76 -29.68
N GLU A 378 21.04 -15.71 -29.93
CA GLU A 378 20.32 -16.78 -30.65
C GLU A 378 20.71 -16.96 -32.12
N LYS A 379 21.19 -15.90 -32.79
CA LYS A 379 21.67 -15.97 -34.19
C LYS A 379 23.02 -16.66 -34.28
N TYR A 380 23.89 -16.49 -33.29
CA TYR A 380 25.20 -17.09 -33.24
C TYR A 380 25.11 -18.62 -33.22
N LEU A 381 24.18 -19.17 -32.42
CA LEU A 381 23.85 -20.59 -32.42
C LEU A 381 23.50 -21.10 -33.82
N LEU A 382 22.57 -20.43 -34.51
CA LEU A 382 22.13 -20.85 -35.83
C LEU A 382 23.25 -20.73 -36.87
N ASN A 383 24.02 -19.64 -36.85
CA ASN A 383 25.16 -19.47 -37.73
C ASN A 383 26.20 -20.59 -37.55
N ASN A 384 26.47 -21.02 -36.31
CA ASN A 384 27.41 -22.11 -36.06
C ASN A 384 26.89 -23.45 -36.64
N ILE A 385 25.58 -23.70 -36.55
CA ILE A 385 24.95 -24.88 -37.15
C ILE A 385 25.01 -24.80 -38.68
N GLU A 386 24.65 -23.65 -39.28
CA GLU A 386 24.68 -23.44 -40.73
C GLU A 386 26.09 -23.57 -41.29
N ASN A 387 27.07 -22.91 -40.68
CA ASN A 387 28.48 -23.00 -41.07
C ASN A 387 29.00 -24.44 -41.01
N TYR A 388 28.62 -25.22 -40.00
CA TYR A 388 28.99 -26.64 -39.94
C TYR A 388 28.38 -27.42 -41.11
N LEU A 389 27.10 -27.21 -41.39
CA LEU A 389 26.37 -27.91 -42.45
C LEU A 389 26.85 -27.56 -43.87
N GLU A 390 27.37 -26.35 -44.08
CA GLU A 390 28.00 -25.91 -45.34
C GLU A 390 29.39 -26.51 -45.52
N ASN A 391 30.25 -26.43 -44.51
CA ASN A 391 31.59 -27.01 -44.57
C ASN A 391 31.56 -28.55 -44.73
N ASP A 392 30.60 -29.23 -44.11
CA ASP A 392 30.39 -30.68 -44.29
C ASP A 392 29.97 -31.04 -45.73
N LYS A 393 29.21 -30.17 -46.42
CA LYS A 393 28.92 -30.36 -47.85
C LYS A 393 30.17 -30.20 -48.71
N GLU A 394 31.00 -29.20 -48.43
CA GLU A 394 32.27 -29.00 -49.16
C GLU A 394 33.24 -30.16 -48.93
N GLN A 395 33.37 -30.65 -47.70
CA GLN A 395 34.22 -31.81 -47.41
C GLN A 395 33.70 -33.08 -48.10
N ASN A 396 32.39 -33.33 -48.11
CA ASN A 396 31.82 -34.44 -48.86
C ASN A 396 31.97 -34.28 -50.39
N HIS A 397 31.92 -33.04 -50.92
CA HIS A 397 32.22 -32.77 -52.33
C HIS A 397 33.71 -32.96 -52.68
N ILE A 398 34.62 -32.63 -51.77
CA ILE A 398 36.06 -32.84 -51.92
C ILE A 398 36.40 -34.33 -51.82
N ILE A 399 35.75 -35.08 -50.93
CA ILE A 399 35.94 -36.53 -50.80
C ILE A 399 35.38 -37.25 -52.04
N THR A 400 34.19 -36.90 -52.50
CA THR A 400 33.62 -37.48 -53.74
C THR A 400 34.45 -37.12 -54.97
N SER A 401 34.92 -35.89 -55.12
CA SER A 401 35.79 -35.51 -56.26
C SER A 401 37.19 -36.14 -56.20
N LYS A 402 37.70 -36.49 -55.02
CA LYS A 402 38.94 -37.27 -54.86
C LYS A 402 38.77 -38.78 -55.02
N ILE A 403 37.54 -39.30 -54.98
CA ILE A 403 37.22 -40.71 -55.27
C ILE A 403 36.96 -40.91 -56.76
N TYR A 404 36.59 -39.85 -57.49
CA TYR A 404 36.33 -39.86 -58.94
C TYR A 404 37.47 -39.34 -59.82
N ASN A 405 38.63 -38.99 -59.23
CA ASN A 405 39.90 -38.76 -59.93
C ASN A 405 40.91 -39.82 -59.47
#